data_AF-A0A238L2C0-F1
#
_entry.id   AF-A0A238L2C0-F1
#
_cell.length_a   1.000
_cell.length_b   1.000
_cell.length_c   1.000
_cell.angle_alpha   90.00
_cell.angle_beta   90.00
_cell.angle_gamma   90.00
#
_symmetry.space_group_name_H-M   'P 1'
#
loop_
_entity.id
_entity.type
_entity.pdbx_description
1 polymer ?
#
loop_
_entity_poly.entity_id
_entity_poly.type
_entity_poly.pdbx_seq_one_letter_code
_entity_poly.pdbx_strand_id
1 'polypeptide(L)'
;MPSDADLKKPQSDRIVFVVKWGASIIQIMGYTATGFGWTPWNLYLFLIGVLGWFAVGAMWNDKALMLVHIVALGAMLAGMASA
;
A
#
# COMPACT_ATOMS: atom_id res chain seq x y z
N MET A 1 5.91 -7.95 41.95
CA MET A 1 5.32 -7.27 40.76
C MET A 1 5.61 -8.19 39.58
N PRO A 2 4.63 -8.73 38.84
CA PRO A 2 4.95 -9.44 37.61
C PRO A 2 5.46 -8.36 36.63
N SER A 3 6.76 -8.36 36.35
CA SER A 3 7.42 -7.27 35.64
C SER A 3 7.18 -7.32 34.14
N ASP A 4 7.10 -8.48 33.51
CA ASP A 4 7.11 -8.53 32.06
C ASP A 4 6.27 -9.72 31.60
N ALA A 5 4.94 -9.55 31.63
CA ALA A 5 4.11 -10.36 30.76
C ALA A 5 4.36 -9.85 29.34
N ASP A 6 5.26 -10.53 28.63
CA ASP A 6 5.50 -10.41 27.20
C ASP A 6 4.17 -10.13 26.47
N LEU A 7 3.89 -8.85 26.22
CA LEU A 7 2.83 -8.42 25.32
C LEU A 7 3.31 -8.79 23.92
N LYS A 8 3.13 -10.07 23.59
CA LYS A 8 3.31 -10.62 22.26
C LYS A 8 2.34 -9.87 21.37
N LYS A 9 2.79 -8.76 20.77
CA LYS A 9 1.98 -7.96 19.85
C LYS A 9 1.32 -8.94 18.88
N PRO A 10 -0.02 -8.90 18.74
CA PRO A 10 -0.71 -9.86 17.92
C PRO A 10 -0.08 -9.86 16.52
N GLN A 11 0.16 -11.04 15.96
CA GLN A 11 0.89 -11.23 14.69
C GLN A 11 0.37 -10.32 13.56
N SER A 12 -0.92 -10.00 13.60
CA SER A 12 -1.58 -9.02 12.72
C SER A 12 -0.87 -7.66 12.70
N ASP A 13 -0.49 -7.12 13.87
CA ASP A 13 0.14 -5.80 13.99
C ASP A 13 1.48 -5.74 13.25
N ARG A 14 2.25 -6.83 13.30
CA ARG A 14 3.54 -6.91 12.61
C ARG A 14 3.35 -6.99 11.10
N ILE A 15 2.37 -7.77 10.63
CA ILE A 15 2.06 -7.88 9.21
C ILE A 15 1.59 -6.53 8.68
N VAL A 16 0.61 -5.90 9.33
CA VAL A 16 0.12 -4.56 8.98
C VAL A 16 1.26 -3.56 8.93
N PHE A 17 2.16 -3.57 9.92
CA PHE A 17 3.32 -2.68 9.95
C PHE A 17 4.20 -2.86 8.71
N VAL A 18 4.59 -4.10 8.41
CA VAL A 18 5.46 -4.41 7.26
C VAL A 18 4.79 -4.04 5.94
N VAL A 19 3.53 -4.42 5.75
CA VAL A 19 2.78 -4.14 4.51
C VAL A 19 2.61 -2.65 4.31
N LYS A 20 2.24 -1.89 5.36
CA LYS A 20 2.05 -0.44 5.27
C LYS A 20 3.33 0.28 4.87
N TRP A 21 4.44 -0.03 5.54
CA TRP A 21 5.72 0.62 5.26
C TRP A 21 6.29 0.18 3.90
N GLY A 22 6.20 -1.11 3.56
CA GLY A 22 6.59 -1.63 2.25
C GLY A 22 5.81 -0.95 1.12
N ALA A 23 4.47 -0.89 1.24
CA ALA A 23 3.61 -0.21 0.28
C ALA A 23 3.98 1.27 0.11
N SER A 24 4.23 1.96 1.22
CA SER A 24 4.63 3.39 1.22
C SER A 24 5.96 3.62 0.51
N ILE A 25 6.98 2.80 0.79
CA ILE A 25 8.30 2.92 0.15
C ILE A 25 8.16 2.70 -1.36
N ILE A 26 7.40 1.69 -1.77
CA ILE A 26 7.17 1.40 -3.19
C ILE A 26 6.41 2.54 -3.87
N GLN A 27 5.43 3.14 -3.19
CA GLN A 27 4.70 4.30 -3.70
C GLN A 27 5.60 5.53 -3.88
N ILE A 28 6.50 5.79 -2.93
CA ILE A 28 7.52 6.85 -3.03
C ILE A 28 8.45 6.61 -4.23
N MET A 29 8.86 5.37 -4.46
CA MET A 29 9.61 5.02 -5.67
C MET A 29 8.78 5.28 -6.93
N GLY A 30 7.47 5.01 -6.91
CA GLY A 30 6.55 5.36 -8.01
C GLY A 30 6.50 6.86 -8.29
N TYR A 31 6.36 7.70 -7.25
CA TYR A 31 6.42 9.16 -7.40
C TYR A 31 7.76 9.62 -7.95
N THR A 32 8.86 9.02 -7.47
CA THR A 32 10.21 9.30 -7.96
C THR A 32 10.33 8.96 -9.45
N ALA A 33 9.93 7.75 -9.84
CA ALA A 33 9.95 7.29 -11.23
C ALA A 33 9.10 8.19 -12.14
N THR A 34 7.95 8.69 -11.68
CA THR A 34 7.16 9.71 -12.41
C THR A 34 7.93 11.01 -12.59
N GLY A 35 8.60 11.50 -11.54
CA GLY A 35 9.43 12.71 -11.62
C GLY A 35 10.57 12.59 -12.64
N PHE A 36 11.12 11.39 -12.83
CA PHE A 36 12.16 11.10 -13.83
C PHE A 36 11.62 10.66 -15.20
N GLY A 37 10.29 10.59 -15.39
CA GLY A 37 9.68 10.16 -16.65
C GLY A 37 9.86 8.68 -16.98
N TRP A 38 10.07 7.83 -15.97
CA TRP A 38 10.30 6.39 -16.15
C TRP A 38 8.99 5.61 -16.32
N THR A 39 8.45 5.69 -17.53
CA THR A 39 7.26 4.94 -17.96
C THR A 39 7.70 3.62 -18.62
N PRO A 40 7.06 2.46 -18.34
CA PRO A 40 5.87 2.26 -17.48
C PRO A 40 6.19 1.91 -16.02
N TRP A 41 7.45 1.93 -15.60
CA TRP A 41 7.88 1.47 -14.28
C TRP A 41 7.20 2.21 -13.13
N ASN A 42 6.98 3.52 -13.27
CA ASN A 42 6.21 4.31 -12.30
C ASN A 42 4.81 3.73 -12.04
N LEU A 43 4.10 3.32 -13.09
CA LEU A 43 2.75 2.75 -13.01
C LEU A 43 2.76 1.40 -12.27
N TYR A 44 3.74 0.53 -12.55
CA TYR A 44 3.86 -0.74 -11.83
C TYR A 44 4.19 -0.55 -10.35
N LEU A 45 5.06 0.40 -10.01
CA LEU A 45 5.36 0.75 -8.62
C LEU A 45 4.11 1.27 -7.92
N PHE A 46 3.35 2.16 -8.57
CA PHE A 46 2.08 2.63 -8.00
C PHE A 46 1.07 1.49 -7.82
N LEU A 47 0.94 0.58 -8.78
CA LEU A 47 0.02 -0.57 -8.66
C LEU A 47 0.34 -1.41 -7.42
N ILE A 48 1.60 -1.74 -7.20
CA ILE A 48 2.03 -2.52 -6.04
C ILE A 48 1.75 -1.75 -4.74
N GLY A 49 2.07 -0.45 -4.70
CA GLY A 49 1.81 0.37 -3.52
C GLY A 49 0.30 0.51 -3.22
N VAL A 50 -0.54 0.68 -4.25
CA VAL A 50 -2.00 0.80 -4.11
C VAL A 50 -2.61 -0.50 -3.59
N LEU A 51 -2.18 -1.65 -4.12
CA LEU A 51 -2.60 -2.97 -3.63
C LEU A 51 -2.17 -3.20 -2.18
N GLY A 52 -0.95 -2.79 -1.82
CA GLY A 52 -0.45 -2.87 -0.44
C GLY A 52 -1.28 -2.03 0.53
N TRP A 53 -1.60 -0.78 0.18
CA TRP A 53 -2.44 0.07 1.01
C TRP A 53 -3.91 -0.37 1.06
N PHE A 54 -4.44 -0.93 -0.02
CA PHE A 54 -5.75 -1.58 -0.01
C PHE A 54 -5.78 -2.74 0.99
N ALA A 55 -4.75 -3.59 1.01
CA ALA A 55 -4.62 -4.67 1.98
C ALA A 55 -4.54 -4.15 3.42
N VAL A 56 -3.84 -3.03 3.67
CA VAL A 56 -3.83 -2.36 4.98
C VAL A 56 -5.22 -1.88 5.38
N GLY A 57 -5.97 -1.26 4.46
CA GLY A 57 -7.36 -0.88 4.69
C GLY A 57 -8.25 -2.06 5.06
N ALA A 58 -8.11 -3.18 4.36
CA ALA A 58 -8.84 -4.41 4.67
C ALA A 58 -8.47 -4.96 6.07
N MET A 59 -7.18 -4.97 6.43
CA MET A 59 -6.71 -5.41 7.76
C MET A 59 -7.19 -4.49 8.89
N TRP A 60 -7.35 -3.19 8.62
CA TRP A 60 -7.92 -2.22 9.58
C TRP A 60 -9.44 -2.12 9.55
N ASN A 61 -10.11 -2.82 8.61
CA ASN A 61 -11.54 -2.65 8.35
C ASN A 61 -11.92 -1.17 8.04
N ASP A 62 -10.97 -0.41 7.49
CA ASP A 62 -11.16 1.00 7.13
C ASP A 62 -11.72 1.10 5.71
N LYS A 63 -13.04 1.30 5.63
CA LYS A 63 -13.78 1.40 4.37
C LYS A 63 -13.36 2.61 3.54
N ALA A 64 -12.95 3.72 4.17
CA ALA A 64 -12.52 4.91 3.46
C ALA A 64 -11.16 4.66 2.80
N LEU A 65 -10.21 4.07 3.55
CA LEU A 65 -8.90 3.70 3.01
C LEU A 65 -9.01 2.69 1.87
N MET A 66 -9.88 1.69 2.02
CA MET A 66 -10.17 0.72 0.96
C MET A 66 -10.77 1.37 -0.30
N LEU A 67 -11.77 2.25 -0.12
CA LEU A 67 -12.48 2.90 -1.23
C LEU A 67 -11.52 3.72 -2.10
N VAL A 68 -10.69 4.55 -1.47
CA VAL A 68 -9.73 5.40 -2.21
C VAL A 68 -8.78 4.55 -3.05
N HIS A 69 -8.27 3.45 -2.49
CA HIS A 69 -7.32 2.59 -3.20
C HIS A 69 -7.97 1.73 -4.29
N ILE A 70 -9.21 1.28 -4.10
CA ILE A 70 -9.97 0.61 -5.18
C ILE A 70 -10.22 1.57 -6.35
N VAL A 71 -10.66 2.79 -6.07
CA VAL A 71 -10.93 3.78 -7.12
C VAL A 71 -9.64 4.16 -7.85
N ALA A 72 -8.54 4.38 -7.11
CA ALA A 72 -7.22 4.64 -7.69
C ALA A 72 -6.75 3.47 -8.57
N LEU A 73 -6.91 2.22 -8.10
CA LEU A 73 -6.57 1.02 -8.87
C LEU A 73 -7.37 0.95 -10.17
N GLY A 74 -8.69 1.16 -10.10
CA GLY A 74 -9.56 1.17 -11.28
C GLY A 74 -9.17 2.24 -12.30
N ALA A 75 -8.92 3.47 -11.83
CA ALA A 75 -8.47 4.57 -12.68
C ALA A 75 -7.12 4.28 -13.35
N MET A 76 -6.17 3.73 -12.60
CA MET A 76 -4.85 3.34 -13.14
C MET A 76 -4.97 2.26 -14.21
N LEU A 77 -5.71 1.19 -13.93
CA LEU A 77 -5.90 0.09 -14.88
C LEU A 77 -6.62 0.56 -16.15
N ALA A 78 -7.64 1.41 -16.01
CA ALA A 78 -8.33 2.00 -17.16
C ALA A 78 -7.38 2.85 -18.01
N GLY A 79 -6.58 3.72 -17.36
CA GLY A 79 -5.57 4.54 -18.03
C GLY A 79 -4.54 3.70 -18.78
N MET A 80 -4.04 2.63 -18.16
CA MET A 80 -3.11 1.70 -18.78
C MET A 80 -3.70 0.93 -19.96
N ALA A 81 -4.98 0.55 -19.89
CA ALA A 81 -5.66 -0.17 -20.97
C ALA A 81 -6.02 0.74 -22.16
N SER A 82 -6.15 2.05 -21.93
CA SER A 82 -6.44 3.05 -22.96
C SER A 82 -5.22 3.67 -23.64
N ALA A 83 -4.01 3.36 -23.12
CA ALA A 83 -2.74 3.95 -23.56
C ALA A 83 -2.09 3.15 -24.70
#